data_AF-A0AAV9N3J0-F1
#
_entry.id   AF-A0AAV9N3J0-F1
#
_cell.length_a   1.000
_cell.length_b   1.000
_cell.length_c   1.000
_cell.angle_alpha   90.00
_cell.angle_beta   90.00
_cell.angle_gamma   90.00
#
_symmetry.space_group_name_H-M   'P 1'
#
loop_
_entity.id
_entity.type
_entity.pdbx_description
1 polymer ?
#
loop_
_entity_poly.entity_id
_entity_poly.type
_entity_poly.pdbx_seq_one_letter_code
_entity_poly.pdbx_strand_id
1 'polypeptide(L)'
;MRIPMQITDYTDSFSSLIHAQNSMHPLGLELPPAFTEYPMGYNGRLSSIRVSGIDVVRPNGFYVNAGDTRPTFQPTKQLDFEIELGAFISNPIEFGRSKNAKTAAKHIFGYVLHNDWSARDIQKYEMPPLGPMHSKGFITTISPWIVTVDALEDSKTKPPLSNETQIHPSLVADEKDHGVYDIELHISIARNGDKPVKIVRANFADSYWSVPQMIAYQSSAGHGLNTGDLVASGTIASPAPENKTGLGTYGCLLEAFAQRHRLPEVGGKPMSWVEDGDTVTMDGWFMSKDGRMCGFGGLTSIIQPARSSWD
;
A
#
# COMPACT_ATOMS: atom_id res chain seq x y z
N MET A 1 -14.52 -12.97 -10.02
CA MET A 1 -13.69 -11.93 -10.69
C MET A 1 -12.31 -12.51 -10.97
N ARG A 2 -11.53 -11.92 -11.89
CA ARG A 2 -10.15 -12.33 -12.21
C ARG A 2 -9.21 -11.12 -12.11
N ILE A 3 -7.90 -11.36 -12.11
CA ILE A 3 -6.91 -10.28 -12.28
C ILE A 3 -7.25 -9.52 -13.58
N PRO A 4 -7.36 -8.18 -13.56
CA PRO A 4 -7.91 -7.41 -14.68
C PRO A 4 -6.97 -7.25 -15.87
N MET A 5 -5.66 -7.44 -15.66
CA MET A 5 -4.63 -7.32 -16.68
C MET A 5 -3.47 -8.28 -16.38
N GLN A 6 -2.83 -8.85 -17.39
CA GLN A 6 -1.64 -9.66 -17.17
C GLN A 6 -0.54 -8.78 -16.55
N ILE A 7 -0.11 -9.14 -15.35
CA ILE A 7 0.97 -8.44 -14.64
C ILE A 7 2.29 -8.99 -15.15
N THR A 8 3.20 -8.11 -15.56
CA THR A 8 4.52 -8.47 -16.12
C THR A 8 5.67 -8.20 -15.15
N ASP A 9 5.54 -7.15 -14.34
CA ASP A 9 6.40 -6.85 -13.21
C ASP A 9 5.60 -6.14 -12.10
N TYR A 10 6.14 -6.12 -10.89
CA TYR A 10 5.52 -5.46 -9.73
C TYR A 10 6.59 -4.74 -8.91
N THR A 11 6.41 -3.43 -8.75
CA THR A 11 7.21 -2.61 -7.83
C THR A 11 6.31 -2.01 -6.77
N ASP A 12 6.76 -2.09 -5.54
CA ASP A 12 6.13 -1.41 -4.41
C ASP A 12 6.99 -0.24 -3.95
N SER A 13 6.35 0.88 -3.66
CA SER A 13 7.03 2.14 -3.33
C SER A 13 6.90 2.45 -1.84
N PHE A 14 7.55 3.51 -1.39
CA PHE A 14 7.42 4.03 -0.04
C PHE A 14 7.13 5.53 -0.13
N SER A 15 5.90 5.88 -0.57
CA SER A 15 5.58 7.23 -1.06
C SER A 15 4.95 8.18 -0.04
N SER A 16 4.43 7.68 1.08
CA SER A 16 3.73 8.49 2.08
C SER A 16 4.70 8.92 3.19
N LEU A 17 4.99 10.23 3.24
CA LEU A 17 5.79 10.80 4.32
C LEU A 17 5.10 10.59 5.68
N ILE A 18 3.76 10.69 5.70
CA ILE A 18 2.97 10.51 6.91
C ILE A 18 3.08 9.07 7.41
N HIS A 19 2.96 8.07 6.54
CA HIS A 19 3.15 6.67 6.92
C HIS A 19 4.56 6.44 7.50
N ALA A 20 5.59 6.97 6.85
CA ALA A 20 6.96 6.85 7.31
C ALA A 20 7.15 7.49 8.69
N GLN A 21 6.64 8.70 8.90
CA GLN A 21 6.68 9.38 10.20
C GLN A 21 5.88 8.65 11.28
N ASN A 22 4.70 8.12 10.93
CA ASN A 22 3.82 7.44 11.86
C ASN A 22 4.41 6.13 12.37
N SER A 23 5.09 5.37 11.50
CA SER A 23 5.68 4.07 11.81
C SER A 23 7.10 4.15 12.40
N MET A 24 7.90 5.14 12.00
CA MET A 24 9.32 5.23 12.37
C MET A 24 9.56 6.09 13.63
N HIS A 25 9.05 7.32 13.66
CA HIS A 25 9.40 8.27 14.73
C HIS A 25 9.02 7.79 16.14
N PRO A 26 7.84 7.19 16.40
CA PRO A 26 7.50 6.69 17.73
C PRO A 26 8.41 5.55 18.21
N LEU A 27 9.10 4.89 17.28
CA LEU A 27 10.08 3.84 17.55
C LEU A 27 11.51 4.39 17.69
N GLY A 28 11.69 5.71 17.62
CA GLY A 28 13.01 6.37 17.67
C GLY A 28 13.84 6.14 16.40
N LEU A 29 13.20 5.76 15.30
CA LEU A 29 13.86 5.57 14.01
C LEU A 29 13.79 6.86 13.19
N GLU A 30 14.90 7.24 12.57
CA GLU A 30 14.96 8.38 11.67
C GLU A 30 14.61 7.98 10.25
N LEU A 31 13.90 8.88 9.55
CA LEU A 31 13.62 8.72 8.13
C LEU A 31 14.94 8.70 7.34
N PRO A 32 15.15 7.73 6.43
CA PRO A 32 16.34 7.73 5.60
C PRO A 32 16.43 9.03 4.78
N PRO A 33 17.60 9.69 4.68
CA PRO A 33 17.72 10.93 3.90
C PRO A 33 17.26 10.79 2.45
N ALA A 34 17.42 9.60 1.87
CA ALA A 34 16.97 9.26 0.52
C ALA A 34 15.46 9.46 0.29
N PHE A 35 14.63 9.35 1.34
CA PHE A 35 13.16 9.42 1.21
C PHE A 35 12.69 10.72 0.57
N THR A 36 13.31 11.85 0.92
CA THR A 36 12.93 13.18 0.41
C THR A 36 13.65 13.54 -0.90
N GLU A 37 14.57 12.70 -1.36
CA GLU A 37 15.36 12.93 -2.58
C GLU A 37 14.74 12.22 -3.80
N TYR A 38 14.20 11.01 -3.60
CA TYR A 38 13.55 10.22 -4.64
C TYR A 38 12.49 9.26 -4.07
N PRO A 39 11.50 8.83 -4.89
CA PRO A 39 10.51 7.85 -4.47
C PRO A 39 11.15 6.46 -4.34
N MET A 40 11.55 6.13 -3.11
CA MET A 40 12.11 4.82 -2.77
C MET A 40 11.11 3.69 -3.06
N GLY A 41 11.61 2.52 -3.44
CA GLY A 41 10.80 1.33 -3.70
C GLY A 41 11.64 0.07 -3.87
N TYR A 42 10.98 -1.07 -3.99
CA TYR A 42 11.59 -2.39 -4.17
C TYR A 42 10.77 -3.28 -5.10
N ASN A 43 11.40 -4.29 -5.68
CA ASN A 43 10.69 -5.25 -6.53
C ASN A 43 9.85 -6.19 -5.66
N GLY A 44 8.55 -6.19 -5.88
CA GLY A 44 7.60 -7.06 -5.19
C GLY A 44 7.52 -8.45 -5.82
N ARG A 45 6.66 -9.31 -5.26
CA ARG A 45 6.52 -10.69 -5.74
C ARG A 45 5.31 -10.88 -6.66
N LEU A 46 5.56 -10.85 -7.96
CA LEU A 46 4.52 -11.03 -8.98
C LEU A 46 3.70 -12.33 -8.83
N SER A 47 4.34 -13.46 -8.50
CA SER A 47 3.69 -14.77 -8.47
C SER A 47 2.57 -14.90 -7.42
N SER A 48 2.55 -14.02 -6.42
CA SER A 48 1.62 -14.07 -5.29
C SER A 48 0.58 -12.95 -5.31
N ILE A 49 0.49 -12.17 -6.39
CA ILE A 49 -0.61 -11.23 -6.59
C ILE A 49 -1.92 -11.99 -6.87
N ARG A 50 -2.96 -11.69 -6.11
CA ARG A 50 -4.29 -12.32 -6.19
C ARG A 50 -5.39 -11.27 -6.31
N VAL A 51 -6.50 -11.65 -6.90
CA VAL A 51 -7.69 -10.80 -6.98
C VAL A 51 -8.50 -10.88 -5.68
N SER A 52 -9.25 -9.83 -5.37
CA SER A 52 -10.28 -9.81 -4.31
C SER A 52 -11.11 -11.11 -4.25
N GLY A 53 -11.36 -11.60 -3.03
CA GLY A 53 -12.06 -12.84 -2.73
C GLY A 53 -11.17 -14.08 -2.60
N ILE A 54 -9.84 -13.93 -2.71
CA ILE A 54 -8.89 -15.00 -2.40
C ILE A 54 -8.46 -14.88 -0.94
N ASP A 55 -8.53 -16.00 -0.23
CA ASP A 55 -8.14 -16.07 1.18
C ASP A 55 -6.64 -15.88 1.39
N VAL A 56 -6.31 -15.25 2.51
CA VAL A 56 -4.95 -15.00 2.98
C VAL A 56 -4.59 -16.06 4.00
N VAL A 57 -3.73 -17.00 3.63
CA VAL A 57 -3.20 -17.99 4.57
C VAL A 57 -2.10 -17.33 5.39
N ARG A 58 -2.25 -17.30 6.73
CA ARG A 58 -1.25 -16.73 7.64
C ARG A 58 0.14 -17.37 7.36
N PRO A 59 1.17 -16.56 7.06
CA PRO A 59 2.48 -17.11 6.75
C PRO A 59 3.18 -17.61 8.02
N ASN A 60 3.86 -18.74 7.88
CA ASN A 60 4.92 -19.14 8.80
C ASN A 60 6.24 -18.50 8.37
N GLY A 61 7.09 -18.06 9.30
CA GLY A 61 8.41 -17.52 9.01
C GLY A 61 9.33 -17.46 10.24
N PHE A 62 10.56 -17.01 10.02
CA PHE A 62 11.56 -16.88 11.10
C PHE A 62 11.49 -15.52 11.76
N TYR A 63 11.33 -15.49 13.07
CA TYR A 63 11.50 -14.29 13.90
C TYR A 63 11.81 -14.65 15.36
N VAL A 64 12.33 -13.69 16.11
CA VAL A 64 12.75 -13.85 17.51
C VAL A 64 11.60 -13.44 18.44
N ASN A 65 11.13 -14.35 19.31
CA ASN A 65 10.14 -14.00 20.33
C ASN A 65 10.78 -13.26 21.50
N ALA A 66 9.95 -12.59 22.31
CA ALA A 66 10.39 -12.03 23.57
C ALA A 66 10.98 -13.12 24.48
N GLY A 67 12.21 -12.93 24.95
CA GLY A 67 12.93 -13.88 25.81
C GLY A 67 13.79 -14.89 25.06
N ASP A 68 13.61 -15.04 23.74
CA ASP A 68 14.42 -15.94 22.92
C ASP A 68 15.71 -15.25 22.46
N THR A 69 16.77 -16.05 22.23
CA THR A 69 18.05 -15.58 21.67
C THR A 69 18.26 -15.98 20.21
N ARG A 70 17.39 -16.84 19.67
CA ARG A 70 17.44 -17.34 18.29
C ARG A 70 16.05 -17.30 17.65
N PRO A 71 15.94 -17.11 16.33
CA PRO A 71 14.65 -17.14 15.68
C PRO A 71 14.06 -18.56 15.71
N THR A 72 12.73 -18.63 15.71
CA THR A 72 12.00 -19.88 15.50
C THR A 72 11.12 -19.75 14.25
N PHE A 73 10.92 -20.87 13.55
CA PHE A 73 10.01 -20.92 12.42
C PHE A 73 8.59 -21.19 12.93
N GLN A 74 7.69 -20.22 12.80
CA GLN A 74 6.35 -20.27 13.38
C GLN A 74 5.39 -19.30 12.64
N PRO A 75 4.06 -19.40 12.86
CA PRO A 75 3.10 -18.45 12.30
C PRO A 75 3.35 -17.02 12.77
N THR A 76 3.23 -16.03 11.88
CA THR A 76 3.32 -14.61 12.28
C THR A 76 2.27 -14.26 13.35
N LYS A 77 2.70 -13.51 14.37
CA LYS A 77 1.85 -12.91 15.41
C LYS A 77 1.45 -11.48 15.08
N GLN A 78 2.02 -10.90 14.02
CA GLN A 78 1.84 -9.50 13.62
C GLN A 78 1.45 -9.41 12.14
N LEU A 79 0.34 -10.06 11.78
CA LEU A 79 -0.24 -9.94 10.44
C LEU A 79 -0.96 -8.61 10.31
N ASP A 80 -0.71 -7.92 9.20
CA ASP A 80 -1.15 -6.56 8.94
C ASP A 80 -1.59 -6.41 7.48
N PHE A 81 -2.43 -5.42 7.24
CA PHE A 81 -2.77 -4.93 5.91
C PHE A 81 -1.96 -3.67 5.60
N GLU A 82 -1.90 -3.28 4.33
CA GLU A 82 -1.42 -1.97 3.90
C GLU A 82 -2.41 -1.36 2.93
N ILE A 83 -2.90 -0.14 3.21
CA ILE A 83 -3.78 0.60 2.31
C ILE A 83 -2.95 1.17 1.18
N GLU A 84 -3.16 0.72 -0.06
CA GLU A 84 -2.41 1.20 -1.21
C GLU A 84 -3.28 1.33 -2.46
N LEU A 85 -2.72 2.01 -3.46
CA LEU A 85 -3.20 1.97 -4.83
C LEU A 85 -2.13 1.35 -5.73
N GLY A 86 -2.56 0.45 -6.62
CA GLY A 86 -1.73 -0.12 -7.67
C GLY A 86 -2.04 0.53 -9.01
N ALA A 87 -1.05 1.12 -9.67
CA ALA A 87 -1.20 1.71 -10.99
C ALA A 87 -0.77 0.72 -12.08
N PHE A 88 -1.65 0.47 -13.04
CA PHE A 88 -1.32 -0.35 -14.21
C PHE A 88 -0.68 0.49 -15.31
N ILE A 89 0.44 0.04 -15.86
CA ILE A 89 1.09 0.65 -17.00
C ILE A 89 0.40 0.21 -18.30
N SER A 90 -0.04 1.16 -19.13
CA SER A 90 -0.57 0.91 -20.48
C SER A 90 0.49 1.13 -21.56
N ASN A 91 1.11 2.31 -21.58
CA ASN A 91 2.12 2.65 -22.58
C ASN A 91 3.50 2.28 -22.02
N PRO A 92 4.26 1.39 -22.68
CA PRO A 92 5.55 0.95 -22.17
C PRO A 92 6.60 2.07 -22.27
N ILE A 93 7.67 1.91 -21.49
CA ILE A 93 8.92 2.65 -21.63
C ILE A 93 9.98 1.64 -22.06
N GLU A 94 10.54 1.82 -23.24
CA GLU A 94 11.59 0.93 -23.76
C GLU A 94 12.81 0.89 -22.83
N PHE A 95 13.47 -0.27 -22.75
CA PHE A 95 14.76 -0.42 -22.10
C PHE A 95 15.77 0.62 -22.61
N GLY A 96 16.54 1.20 -21.70
CA GLY A 96 17.49 2.28 -21.94
C GLY A 96 16.85 3.66 -22.13
N ARG A 97 15.51 3.79 -22.02
CA ARG A 97 14.81 5.08 -22.06
C ARG A 97 14.33 5.48 -20.67
N SER A 98 14.36 6.79 -20.44
CA SER A 98 13.85 7.40 -19.21
C SER A 98 12.75 8.41 -19.54
N LYS A 99 11.85 8.66 -18.59
CA LYS A 99 10.80 9.67 -18.69
C LYS A 99 10.89 10.65 -17.54
N ASN A 100 10.56 11.92 -17.82
CA ASN A 100 10.34 12.91 -16.78
C ASN A 100 8.95 12.73 -16.19
N ALA A 101 8.81 13.01 -14.89
CA ALA A 101 7.55 12.92 -14.15
C ALA A 101 6.44 13.76 -14.80
N LYS A 102 6.78 14.93 -15.37
CA LYS A 102 5.86 15.78 -16.16
C LYS A 102 5.13 15.08 -17.30
N THR A 103 5.68 13.98 -17.82
CA THR A 103 5.09 13.25 -18.94
C THR A 103 4.77 11.80 -18.60
N ALA A 104 4.99 11.38 -17.35
CA ALA A 104 4.88 9.99 -16.95
C ALA A 104 3.41 9.56 -16.76
N ALA A 105 2.49 10.49 -16.48
CA ALA A 105 1.06 10.19 -16.32
C ALA A 105 0.44 9.47 -17.54
N LYS A 106 0.88 9.80 -18.76
CA LYS A 106 0.41 9.14 -20.00
C LYS A 106 0.75 7.65 -20.09
N HIS A 107 1.62 7.15 -19.23
CA HIS A 107 1.97 5.73 -19.16
C HIS A 107 1.00 4.92 -18.29
N ILE A 108 0.15 5.59 -17.51
CA ILE A 108 -0.77 4.97 -16.56
C ILE A 108 -2.11 4.72 -17.24
N PHE A 109 -2.60 3.48 -17.18
CA PHE A 109 -3.95 3.13 -17.62
C PHE A 109 -5.00 3.55 -16.57
N GLY A 110 -4.72 3.23 -15.32
CA GLY A 110 -5.63 3.42 -14.21
C GLY A 110 -5.15 2.71 -12.95
N TYR A 111 -5.99 2.74 -11.94
CA TYR A 111 -5.67 2.31 -10.58
C TYR A 111 -6.59 1.20 -10.10
N VAL A 112 -6.06 0.35 -9.23
CA VAL A 112 -6.80 -0.62 -8.43
C VAL A 112 -6.52 -0.37 -6.95
N LEU A 113 -7.45 -0.76 -6.08
CA LEU A 113 -7.12 -0.96 -4.66
C LEU A 113 -6.05 -2.03 -4.57
N HIS A 114 -5.09 -1.82 -3.69
CA HIS A 114 -3.95 -2.70 -3.50
C HIS A 114 -3.74 -2.90 -2.00
N ASN A 115 -3.64 -4.16 -1.57
CA ASN A 115 -3.33 -4.52 -0.18
C ASN A 115 -2.09 -5.40 -0.17
N ASP A 116 -0.98 -4.81 0.30
CA ASP A 116 0.29 -5.49 0.46
C ASP A 116 0.40 -6.11 1.86
N TRP A 117 -0.13 -7.32 1.98
CA TRP A 117 -0.20 -8.03 3.25
C TRP A 117 1.19 -8.21 3.85
N SER A 118 1.27 -7.96 5.15
CA SER A 118 2.55 -7.81 5.82
C SER A 118 2.62 -8.61 7.10
N ALA A 119 3.68 -9.42 7.25
CA ALA A 119 4.00 -10.10 8.50
C ALA A 119 5.13 -9.36 9.23
N ARG A 120 4.79 -8.43 10.12
CA ARG A 120 5.70 -7.41 10.66
C ARG A 120 6.84 -7.97 11.51
N ASP A 121 6.59 -9.06 12.23
CA ASP A 121 7.58 -9.74 13.05
C ASP A 121 8.65 -10.45 12.20
N ILE A 122 8.22 -11.12 11.13
CA ILE A 122 9.09 -11.67 10.09
C ILE A 122 9.86 -10.53 9.42
N GLN A 123 9.16 -9.47 9.00
CA GLN A 123 9.73 -8.31 8.30
C GLN A 123 10.88 -7.70 9.10
N LYS A 124 10.65 -7.41 10.39
CA LYS A 124 11.64 -6.82 11.28
C LYS A 124 12.92 -7.66 11.36
N TYR A 125 12.80 -8.99 11.32
CA TYR A 125 13.95 -9.88 11.39
C TYR A 125 14.69 -10.02 10.06
N GLU A 126 13.98 -10.06 8.92
CA GLU A 126 14.58 -10.30 7.60
C GLU A 126 15.08 -9.04 6.87
N MET A 127 14.55 -7.87 7.20
CA MET A 127 14.70 -6.65 6.38
C MET A 127 16.17 -6.23 6.14
N PRO A 128 17.10 -6.30 7.11
CA PRO A 128 18.49 -5.93 6.84
C PRO A 128 19.29 -7.08 6.17
N PRO A 129 20.13 -6.79 5.15
CA PRO A 129 20.29 -5.52 4.44
C PRO A 129 19.46 -5.42 3.15
N LEU A 130 18.72 -6.46 2.78
CA LEU A 130 18.19 -6.65 1.42
C LEU A 130 16.75 -6.14 1.20
N GLY A 131 16.08 -5.72 2.26
CA GLY A 131 14.67 -5.32 2.22
C GLY A 131 13.71 -6.48 2.50
N PRO A 132 12.39 -6.23 2.44
CA PRO A 132 11.38 -7.25 2.67
C PRO A 132 11.40 -8.32 1.56
N MET A 133 11.15 -9.56 1.96
CA MET A 133 11.03 -10.69 1.03
C MET A 133 9.89 -11.60 1.47
N HIS A 134 10.09 -12.44 2.48
CA HIS A 134 9.10 -13.44 2.90
C HIS A 134 7.91 -12.79 3.60
N SER A 135 8.15 -11.69 4.32
CA SER A 135 7.14 -10.94 5.05
C SER A 135 6.13 -10.19 4.17
N LYS A 136 6.37 -10.12 2.86
CA LYS A 136 5.50 -9.49 1.84
C LYS A 136 5.14 -10.45 0.71
N GLY A 137 6.07 -11.33 0.33
CA GLY A 137 5.93 -12.22 -0.81
C GLY A 137 4.89 -13.33 -0.66
N PHE A 138 4.27 -13.50 0.50
CA PHE A 138 3.29 -14.57 0.75
C PHE A 138 1.96 -14.31 0.03
N ILE A 139 1.46 -13.07 0.00
CA ILE A 139 0.30 -12.67 -0.81
C ILE A 139 0.18 -11.15 -0.90
N THR A 140 -0.16 -10.66 -2.09
CA THR A 140 -0.62 -9.28 -2.31
C THR A 140 -1.98 -9.38 -2.98
N THR A 141 -2.95 -8.55 -2.59
CA THR A 141 -4.30 -8.63 -3.17
C THR A 141 -4.71 -7.33 -3.84
N ILE A 142 -5.41 -7.42 -4.98
CA ILE A 142 -5.89 -6.24 -5.74
C ILE A 142 -7.40 -6.30 -6.02
N SER A 143 -8.05 -5.14 -6.06
CA SER A 143 -9.43 -5.03 -6.52
C SER A 143 -9.54 -5.42 -8.01
N PRO A 144 -10.68 -5.96 -8.44
CA PRO A 144 -10.81 -6.50 -9.80
C PRO A 144 -11.12 -5.43 -10.87
N TRP A 145 -11.43 -4.19 -10.48
CA TRP A 145 -11.82 -3.13 -11.40
C TRP A 145 -10.73 -2.08 -11.48
N ILE A 146 -10.18 -1.88 -12.67
CA ILE A 146 -9.27 -0.77 -12.92
C ILE A 146 -10.10 0.49 -13.16
N VAL A 147 -9.98 1.47 -12.28
CA VAL A 147 -10.54 2.82 -12.49
C VAL A 147 -9.56 3.59 -13.36
N THR A 148 -10.01 4.01 -14.53
CA THR A 148 -9.14 4.69 -15.51
C THR A 148 -8.74 6.08 -15.02
N VAL A 149 -7.59 6.57 -15.49
CA VAL A 149 -7.16 7.96 -15.24
C VAL A 149 -8.20 8.98 -15.70
N ASP A 150 -8.88 8.70 -16.82
CA ASP A 150 -9.97 9.55 -17.35
C ASP A 150 -11.15 9.67 -16.38
N ALA A 151 -11.49 8.59 -15.67
CA ALA A 151 -12.56 8.62 -14.68
C ALA A 151 -12.19 9.46 -13.45
N LEU A 152 -10.89 9.56 -13.14
CA LEU A 152 -10.35 10.29 -12.00
C LEU A 152 -10.05 11.76 -12.30
N GLU A 153 -10.25 12.24 -13.53
CA GLU A 153 -9.85 13.59 -13.97
C GLU A 153 -10.35 14.69 -13.03
N ASP A 154 -11.63 14.66 -12.67
CA ASP A 154 -12.26 15.66 -11.80
C ASP A 154 -11.96 15.46 -10.30
N SER A 155 -11.24 14.39 -9.93
CA SER A 155 -10.79 14.13 -8.57
C SER A 155 -9.34 14.57 -8.31
N LYS A 156 -8.65 15.14 -9.30
CA LYS A 156 -7.29 15.67 -9.11
C LYS A 156 -7.29 16.77 -8.04
N THR A 157 -6.30 16.71 -7.15
CA THR A 157 -6.12 17.71 -6.09
C THR A 157 -4.95 18.64 -6.37
N LYS A 158 -4.16 18.99 -5.36
CA LYS A 158 -2.92 19.73 -5.53
C LYS A 158 -1.80 18.78 -6.02
N PRO A 159 -0.76 19.31 -6.68
CA PRO A 159 0.45 18.56 -6.94
C PRO A 159 1.04 17.90 -5.68
N PRO A 160 1.81 16.81 -5.81
CA PRO A 160 2.42 16.12 -4.68
C PRO A 160 3.33 17.07 -3.90
N LEU A 161 3.37 16.91 -2.57
CA LEU A 161 4.15 17.80 -1.69
C LEU A 161 5.65 17.82 -2.04
N SER A 162 6.18 16.74 -2.60
CA SER A 162 7.56 16.69 -3.12
C SER A 162 7.87 17.71 -4.23
N ASN A 163 6.87 18.22 -4.96
CA ASN A 163 7.11 19.32 -5.93
C ASN A 163 7.51 20.64 -5.24
N GLU A 164 7.21 20.81 -3.96
CA GLU A 164 7.55 22.01 -3.17
C GLU A 164 8.93 21.90 -2.50
N THR A 165 9.62 20.76 -2.64
CA THR A 165 10.93 20.52 -2.03
C THR A 165 12.06 20.54 -3.06
N GLN A 166 13.30 20.51 -2.57
CA GLN A 166 14.47 20.45 -3.44
C GLN A 166 14.67 19.02 -3.96
N ILE A 167 14.04 18.70 -5.09
CA ILE A 167 14.17 17.40 -5.77
C ILE A 167 14.77 17.58 -7.17
N HIS A 168 15.27 16.48 -7.75
CA HIS A 168 15.83 16.53 -9.10
C HIS A 168 14.78 16.98 -10.14
N PRO A 169 15.11 17.85 -11.13
CA PRO A 169 14.12 18.40 -12.08
C PRO A 169 13.34 17.34 -12.88
N SER A 170 13.91 16.16 -13.11
CA SER A 170 13.21 15.06 -13.79
C SER A 170 12.08 14.44 -12.97
N LEU A 171 12.12 14.63 -11.65
CA LEU A 171 11.13 14.13 -10.69
C LEU A 171 10.08 15.18 -10.34
N VAL A 172 10.13 16.39 -10.90
CA VAL A 172 9.06 17.38 -10.72
C VAL A 172 7.86 16.96 -11.58
N ALA A 173 6.74 16.64 -10.94
CA ALA A 173 5.50 16.25 -11.62
C ALA A 173 4.87 17.44 -12.37
N ASP A 174 3.99 17.16 -13.34
CA ASP A 174 3.26 18.22 -14.05
C ASP A 174 2.25 18.92 -13.13
N GLU A 175 2.01 20.22 -13.33
CA GLU A 175 1.05 20.97 -12.49
C GLU A 175 -0.40 20.52 -12.67
N LYS A 176 -0.75 19.94 -13.82
CA LYS A 176 -2.10 19.47 -14.14
C LYS A 176 -2.20 17.95 -14.14
N ASP A 177 -1.21 17.27 -14.71
CA ASP A 177 -1.19 15.81 -14.82
C ASP A 177 -0.23 15.17 -13.80
N HIS A 178 -0.28 15.63 -12.56
CA HIS A 178 0.59 15.15 -11.47
C HIS A 178 0.22 13.76 -10.93
N GLY A 179 -0.99 13.25 -11.18
CA GLY A 179 -1.39 11.92 -10.73
C GLY A 179 -1.59 11.79 -9.22
N VAL A 180 -2.06 12.86 -8.56
CA VAL A 180 -2.55 12.84 -7.17
C VAL A 180 -4.05 13.13 -7.20
N TYR A 181 -4.82 12.29 -6.52
CA TYR A 181 -6.28 12.28 -6.61
C TYR A 181 -6.91 12.22 -5.22
N ASP A 182 -8.07 12.82 -5.06
CA ASP A 182 -8.96 12.71 -3.90
C ASP A 182 -9.66 11.34 -3.94
N ILE A 183 -8.96 10.34 -3.43
CA ILE A 183 -9.45 8.97 -3.32
C ILE A 183 -9.44 8.62 -1.83
N GLU A 184 -10.62 8.56 -1.23
CA GLU A 184 -10.80 8.13 0.16
C GLU A 184 -10.81 6.60 0.22
N LEU A 185 -10.03 6.05 1.15
CA LEU A 185 -9.77 4.63 1.32
C LEU A 185 -10.10 4.22 2.75
N HIS A 186 -10.73 3.06 2.91
CA HIS A 186 -11.16 2.53 4.21
C HIS A 186 -10.80 1.07 4.38
N ILE A 187 -10.47 0.70 5.62
CA ILE A 187 -10.43 -0.69 6.04
C ILE A 187 -11.53 -0.96 7.05
N SER A 188 -12.32 -1.98 6.76
CA SER A 188 -13.27 -2.58 7.69
C SER A 188 -12.86 -4.02 8.00
N ILE A 189 -13.05 -4.43 9.26
CA ILE A 189 -12.82 -5.80 9.70
C ILE A 189 -14.09 -6.37 10.30
N ALA A 190 -14.44 -7.58 9.87
CA ALA A 190 -15.44 -8.44 10.48
C ALA A 190 -14.75 -9.66 11.09
N ARG A 191 -14.77 -9.78 12.42
CA ARG A 191 -14.12 -10.89 13.13
C ARG A 191 -15.06 -12.08 13.23
N ASN A 192 -14.65 -13.24 12.74
CA ASN A 192 -15.45 -14.48 12.77
C ASN A 192 -16.88 -14.32 12.20
N GLY A 193 -17.05 -13.48 11.18
CA GLY A 193 -18.35 -13.22 10.55
C GLY A 193 -19.25 -12.22 11.29
N ASP A 194 -18.75 -11.55 12.34
CA ASP A 194 -19.46 -10.43 12.99
C ASP A 194 -19.69 -9.25 12.04
N LYS A 195 -20.49 -8.27 12.48
CA LYS A 195 -20.71 -7.05 11.71
C LYS A 195 -19.38 -6.33 11.42
N PRO A 196 -19.10 -5.93 10.16
CA PRO A 196 -17.91 -5.17 9.83
C PRO A 196 -17.82 -3.86 10.61
N VAL A 197 -16.63 -3.55 11.12
CA VAL A 197 -16.29 -2.30 11.80
C VAL A 197 -15.19 -1.60 11.01
N LYS A 198 -15.44 -0.35 10.63
CA LYS A 198 -14.42 0.49 10.00
C LYS A 198 -13.40 0.93 11.04
N ILE A 199 -12.14 0.56 10.85
CA ILE A 199 -11.08 0.79 11.84
C ILE A 199 -10.14 1.93 11.45
N VAL A 200 -9.85 2.09 10.16
CA VAL A 200 -8.97 3.15 9.66
C VAL A 200 -9.47 3.72 8.34
N ARG A 201 -9.02 4.94 8.06
CA ARG A 201 -9.19 5.63 6.79
C ARG A 201 -7.91 6.31 6.33
N ALA A 202 -7.76 6.51 5.03
CA ALA A 202 -6.70 7.33 4.46
C ALA A 202 -7.19 7.99 3.17
N ASN A 203 -6.44 8.96 2.67
CA ASN A 203 -6.71 9.59 1.39
C ASN A 203 -5.44 9.69 0.56
N PHE A 204 -5.51 9.30 -0.72
CA PHE A 204 -4.36 9.37 -1.62
C PHE A 204 -3.88 10.81 -1.89
N ALA A 205 -4.73 11.82 -1.66
CA ALA A 205 -4.37 13.23 -1.74
C ALA A 205 -3.26 13.64 -0.76
N ASP A 206 -3.01 12.85 0.28
CA ASP A 206 -1.94 13.07 1.26
C ASP A 206 -0.58 12.47 0.85
N SER A 207 -0.49 11.85 -0.34
CA SER A 207 0.77 11.25 -0.81
C SER A 207 1.87 12.29 -1.03
N TYR A 208 3.10 11.97 -0.58
CA TYR A 208 4.25 12.84 -0.74
C TYR A 208 4.89 12.70 -2.13
N TRP A 209 5.03 11.46 -2.62
CA TRP A 209 5.39 11.15 -4.01
C TRP A 209 4.17 10.67 -4.80
N SER A 210 4.06 11.08 -6.05
CA SER A 210 3.03 10.63 -7.00
C SER A 210 3.53 9.47 -7.87
N VAL A 211 2.61 8.69 -8.45
CA VAL A 211 2.99 7.60 -9.36
C VAL A 211 3.78 8.07 -10.59
N PRO A 212 3.47 9.21 -11.23
CA PRO A 212 4.33 9.77 -12.27
C PRO A 212 5.79 9.98 -11.83
N GLN A 213 6.04 10.34 -10.57
CA GLN A 213 7.40 10.46 -10.03
C GLN A 213 8.06 9.09 -9.82
N MET A 214 7.30 8.09 -9.37
CA MET A 214 7.78 6.71 -9.24
C MET A 214 8.22 6.14 -10.60
N ILE A 215 7.40 6.32 -11.64
CA ILE A 215 7.72 5.92 -13.01
C ILE A 215 8.97 6.64 -13.55
N ALA A 216 9.08 7.95 -13.28
CA ALA A 216 10.24 8.73 -13.69
C ALA A 216 11.53 8.23 -13.03
N TYR A 217 11.48 7.94 -11.73
CA TYR A 217 12.60 7.39 -10.99
C TYR A 217 12.99 5.99 -11.47
N GLN A 218 12.03 5.06 -11.57
CA GLN A 218 12.28 3.71 -12.06
C GLN A 218 12.92 3.73 -13.46
N SER A 219 12.31 4.42 -14.41
CA SER A 219 12.85 4.52 -15.77
C SER A 219 14.20 5.25 -15.87
N SER A 220 14.59 6.04 -14.86
CA SER A 220 15.88 6.75 -14.85
C SER A 220 17.09 5.81 -14.80
N ALA A 221 16.93 4.61 -14.22
CA ALA A 221 17.97 3.57 -14.24
C ALA A 221 18.04 2.83 -15.58
N GLY A 222 17.11 3.10 -16.51
CA GLY A 222 17.10 2.52 -17.85
C GLY A 222 16.52 1.11 -17.94
N HIS A 223 15.90 0.57 -16.89
CA HIS A 223 15.28 -0.77 -16.97
C HIS A 223 13.95 -0.80 -17.76
N GLY A 224 13.36 0.37 -18.06
CA GLY A 224 12.10 0.47 -18.80
C GLY A 224 10.88 0.12 -17.96
N LEU A 225 9.72 0.04 -18.60
CA LEU A 225 8.44 -0.44 -18.04
C LEU A 225 7.63 -1.11 -19.15
N ASN A 226 6.96 -2.20 -18.84
CA ASN A 226 6.12 -2.94 -19.78
C ASN A 226 4.63 -2.62 -19.59
N THR A 227 3.87 -2.77 -20.67
CA THR A 227 2.41 -2.82 -20.57
C THR A 227 2.01 -3.97 -19.66
N GLY A 228 1.28 -3.66 -18.58
CA GLY A 228 0.87 -4.64 -17.57
C GLY A 228 1.68 -4.57 -16.28
N ASP A 229 2.79 -3.84 -16.23
CA ASP A 229 3.50 -3.62 -14.97
C ASP A 229 2.59 -2.93 -13.95
N LEU A 230 2.73 -3.34 -12.69
CA LEU A 230 2.00 -2.79 -11.55
C LEU A 230 2.96 -1.98 -10.68
N VAL A 231 2.71 -0.67 -10.57
CA VAL A 231 3.46 0.22 -9.69
C VAL A 231 2.56 0.60 -8.51
N ALA A 232 2.84 0.04 -7.34
CA ALA A 232 2.10 0.35 -6.13
C ALA A 232 2.65 1.60 -5.43
N SER A 233 1.76 2.32 -4.76
CA SER A 233 2.09 3.55 -4.05
C SER A 233 2.99 3.33 -2.83
N GLY A 234 2.96 2.14 -2.24
CA GLY A 234 3.28 1.99 -0.83
C GLY A 234 2.13 2.48 0.06
N THR A 235 2.20 2.12 1.34
CA THR A 235 1.15 2.42 2.33
C THR A 235 0.76 3.91 2.33
N ILE A 236 -0.53 4.17 2.08
CA ILE A 236 -1.17 5.47 2.10
C ILE A 236 -1.69 5.74 3.50
N ALA A 237 -1.21 6.81 4.12
CA ALA A 237 -1.68 7.29 5.41
C ALA A 237 -2.01 8.78 5.34
N SER A 238 -2.94 9.19 6.20
CA SER A 238 -3.36 10.59 6.38
C SER A 238 -2.90 11.11 7.75
N PRO A 239 -2.87 12.43 7.98
CA PRO A 239 -2.40 12.97 9.25
C PRO A 239 -3.14 12.35 10.44
N ALA A 240 -2.39 11.86 11.42
CA ALA A 240 -2.94 11.15 12.57
C ALA A 240 -4.02 12.01 13.27
N PRO A 241 -5.11 11.41 13.77
CA PRO A 241 -6.16 12.20 14.39
C PRO A 241 -5.68 12.76 15.74
N GLU A 242 -6.16 13.95 16.09
CA GLU A 242 -5.88 14.54 17.41
C GLU A 242 -6.42 13.64 18.54
N ASN A 243 -7.63 13.11 18.36
CA ASN A 243 -8.21 12.13 19.27
C ASN A 243 -7.65 10.74 18.97
N LYS A 244 -6.93 10.16 19.94
CA LYS A 244 -6.30 8.84 19.85
C LYS A 244 -7.23 7.66 20.17
N THR A 245 -8.54 7.83 19.98
CA THR A 245 -9.54 6.78 20.16
C THR A 245 -10.57 6.80 19.03
N GLY A 246 -10.99 5.63 18.56
CA GLY A 246 -11.96 5.48 17.47
C GLY A 246 -11.29 5.33 16.12
N LEU A 247 -11.96 5.76 15.05
CA LEU A 247 -11.49 5.62 13.66
C LEU A 247 -10.11 6.28 13.48
N GLY A 248 -9.11 5.51 13.07
CA GLY A 248 -7.76 6.02 12.78
C GLY A 248 -7.63 6.60 11.38
N THR A 249 -6.60 7.41 11.13
CA THR A 249 -6.25 7.92 9.79
C THR A 249 -4.97 7.26 9.25
N TYR A 250 -4.79 5.97 9.53
CA TYR A 250 -3.56 5.20 9.30
C TYR A 250 -3.68 4.27 8.09
N GLY A 251 -2.57 4.00 7.43
CA GLY A 251 -2.52 3.06 6.30
C GLY A 251 -2.33 1.60 6.72
N CYS A 252 -1.89 1.33 7.94
CA CYS A 252 -1.75 -0.02 8.51
C CYS A 252 -1.90 -0.04 10.04
N LEU A 253 -1.98 -1.24 10.64
CA LEU A 253 -2.07 -1.40 12.10
C LEU A 253 -0.76 -1.03 12.80
N LEU A 254 0.38 -1.26 12.16
CA LEU A 254 1.68 -0.86 12.70
C LEU A 254 1.71 0.63 13.10
N GLU A 255 1.22 1.50 12.22
CA GLU A 255 1.13 2.93 12.50
C GLU A 255 0.23 3.23 13.71
N ALA A 256 -0.97 2.65 13.74
CA ALA A 256 -1.92 2.86 14.83
C ALA A 256 -1.31 2.45 16.19
N PHE A 257 -0.62 1.32 16.24
CA PHE A 257 0.03 0.82 17.46
C PHE A 257 1.26 1.64 17.85
N ALA A 258 2.10 2.03 16.89
CA ALA A 258 3.24 2.93 17.14
C ALA A 258 2.77 4.27 17.72
N GLN A 259 1.66 4.80 17.21
CA GLN A 259 1.02 6.03 17.65
C GLN A 259 0.19 5.89 18.93
N ARG A 260 0.12 4.69 19.52
CA ARG A 260 -0.69 4.35 20.71
C ARG A 260 -2.17 4.74 20.54
N HIS A 261 -2.68 4.63 19.31
CA HIS A 261 -4.07 4.91 18.99
C HIS A 261 -4.96 3.71 19.34
N ARG A 262 -6.03 3.95 20.11
CA ARG A 262 -7.02 2.92 20.43
C ARG A 262 -8.08 2.85 19.34
N LEU A 263 -7.89 1.93 18.40
CA LEU A 263 -8.84 1.66 17.32
C LEU A 263 -10.20 1.15 17.86
N PRO A 264 -11.28 1.21 17.07
CA PRO A 264 -12.59 0.70 17.47
C PRO A 264 -12.53 -0.79 17.83
N GLU A 265 -13.46 -1.22 18.68
CA GLU A 265 -13.57 -2.64 19.02
C GLU A 265 -14.14 -3.43 17.84
N VAL A 266 -13.59 -4.62 17.60
CA VAL A 266 -14.02 -5.54 16.54
C VAL A 266 -14.38 -6.86 17.22
N GLY A 267 -15.60 -7.36 16.95
CA GLY A 267 -16.13 -8.54 17.64
C GLY A 267 -16.19 -8.39 19.18
N GLY A 268 -16.45 -7.18 19.67
CA GLY A 268 -16.54 -6.87 21.10
C GLY A 268 -15.20 -6.90 21.85
N LYS A 269 -14.08 -6.86 21.14
CA LYS A 269 -12.73 -6.82 21.73
C LYS A 269 -11.92 -5.64 21.19
N PRO A 270 -10.98 -5.08 21.97
CA PRO A 270 -10.02 -4.11 21.44
C PRO A 270 -9.29 -4.65 20.21
N MET A 271 -9.09 -3.80 19.20
CA MET A 271 -8.38 -4.19 17.99
C MET A 271 -6.95 -4.66 18.32
N SER A 272 -6.62 -5.83 17.81
CA SER A 272 -5.31 -6.48 17.83
C SER A 272 -4.69 -6.46 16.43
N TRP A 273 -3.61 -7.20 16.20
CA TRP A 273 -3.22 -7.56 14.83
C TRP A 273 -4.34 -8.35 14.14
N VAL A 274 -4.25 -8.53 12.83
CA VAL A 274 -5.22 -9.32 12.07
C VAL A 274 -5.21 -10.77 12.56
N GLU A 275 -6.38 -11.31 12.93
CA GLU A 275 -6.58 -12.65 13.49
C GLU A 275 -7.11 -13.64 12.45
N ASP A 276 -6.93 -14.93 12.72
CA ASP A 276 -7.54 -15.97 11.89
C ASP A 276 -9.07 -15.89 11.98
N GLY A 277 -9.75 -16.05 10.85
CA GLY A 277 -11.19 -15.86 10.73
C GLY A 277 -11.64 -14.40 10.54
N ASP A 278 -10.72 -13.43 10.58
CA ASP A 278 -11.04 -12.05 10.21
C ASP A 278 -11.35 -11.98 8.71
N THR A 279 -12.38 -11.20 8.36
CA THR A 279 -12.60 -10.71 6.99
C THR A 279 -12.15 -9.26 6.94
N VAL A 280 -11.13 -8.97 6.15
CA VAL A 280 -10.63 -7.61 5.93
C VAL A 280 -11.14 -7.13 4.59
N THR A 281 -11.79 -5.97 4.58
CA THR A 281 -12.28 -5.32 3.35
C THR A 281 -11.70 -3.94 3.22
N MET A 282 -11.06 -3.69 2.09
CA MET A 282 -10.68 -2.37 1.64
C MET A 282 -11.70 -1.85 0.64
N ASP A 283 -12.20 -0.64 0.90
CA ASP A 283 -13.07 0.10 -0.01
C ASP A 283 -12.36 1.41 -0.41
N GLY A 284 -12.57 1.85 -1.64
CA GLY A 284 -12.11 3.16 -2.09
C GLY A 284 -13.08 3.83 -3.04
N TRP A 285 -13.16 5.16 -2.96
CA TRP A 285 -14.03 5.96 -3.81
C TRP A 285 -13.50 7.37 -4.03
N PHE A 286 -14.08 8.02 -5.03
CA PHE A 286 -13.86 9.41 -5.39
C PHE A 286 -15.18 10.04 -5.86
N MET A 287 -15.21 11.36 -5.96
CA MET A 287 -16.37 12.09 -6.49
C MET A 287 -16.16 12.40 -7.97
N SER A 288 -17.15 12.08 -8.80
CA SER A 288 -17.18 12.54 -10.20
C SER A 288 -17.55 14.02 -10.29
N LYS A 289 -17.36 14.60 -11.49
CA LYS A 289 -17.75 15.98 -11.82
C LYS A 289 -19.15 16.39 -11.42
N ASP A 290 -20.11 15.48 -11.57
CA ASP A 290 -21.52 15.68 -11.29
C ASP A 290 -21.89 15.34 -9.83
N GLY A 291 -20.89 15.14 -8.97
CA GLY A 291 -21.08 14.89 -7.54
C GLY A 291 -21.58 13.48 -7.21
N ARG A 292 -21.40 12.50 -8.10
CA ARG A 292 -21.68 11.09 -7.79
C ARG A 292 -20.45 10.43 -7.17
N MET A 293 -20.70 9.54 -6.21
CA MET A 293 -19.65 8.70 -5.64
C MET A 293 -19.35 7.54 -6.59
N CYS A 294 -18.11 7.47 -7.07
CA CYS A 294 -17.60 6.41 -7.93
C CYS A 294 -16.63 5.55 -7.13
N GLY A 295 -16.77 4.23 -7.18
CA GLY A 295 -15.99 3.30 -6.36
C GLY A 295 -15.11 2.36 -7.18
N PHE A 296 -14.09 1.81 -6.51
CA PHE A 296 -13.20 0.77 -7.06
C PHE A 296 -13.77 -0.65 -6.90
N GLY A 297 -14.97 -0.78 -6.32
CA GLY A 297 -15.46 -2.04 -5.74
C GLY A 297 -14.74 -2.38 -4.43
N GLY A 298 -15.03 -3.56 -3.87
CA GLY A 298 -14.42 -4.03 -2.63
C GLY A 298 -13.23 -4.96 -2.87
N LEU A 299 -12.15 -4.75 -2.12
CA LEU A 299 -11.02 -5.66 -2.00
C LEU A 299 -11.11 -6.41 -0.67
N THR A 300 -11.63 -7.64 -0.72
CA THR A 300 -11.94 -8.43 0.49
C THR A 300 -11.12 -9.71 0.51
N SER A 301 -10.62 -10.10 1.68
CA SER A 301 -9.99 -11.40 1.93
C SER A 301 -10.36 -11.92 3.31
N ILE A 302 -10.47 -13.25 3.45
CA ILE A 302 -10.62 -13.93 4.73
C ILE A 302 -9.26 -14.48 5.16
N ILE A 303 -8.94 -14.33 6.43
CA ILE A 303 -7.68 -14.80 7.00
C ILE A 303 -7.83 -16.25 7.44
N GLN A 304 -7.01 -17.11 6.86
CA GLN A 304 -6.96 -18.53 7.19
C GLN A 304 -5.79 -18.82 8.12
N PRO A 305 -5.95 -19.80 9.04
CA PRO A 305 -4.86 -20.24 9.90
C PRO A 305 -3.63 -20.66 9.09
N ALA A 306 -2.47 -20.53 9.73
CA ALA A 306 -1.23 -21.01 9.14
C ALA A 306 -1.28 -22.53 8.92
N ARG A 307 -0.64 -22.98 7.84
CA ARG A 307 -0.56 -24.42 7.54
C ARG A 307 0.28 -25.13 8.60
N SER A 308 -0.23 -26.26 9.10
CA SER A 308 0.45 -27.10 10.09
C SER A 308 1.58 -27.94 9.51
N SER A 309 1.57 -28.16 8.19
CA SER A 309 2.55 -28.97 7.46
C SER A 309 2.97 -28.29 6.16
N TRP A 310 4.12 -28.70 5.66
CA TRP A 310 4.66 -28.30 4.36
C TRP A 310 4.16 -29.17 3.20
N ASP A 311 3.43 -30.24 3.53
CA ASP A 311 2.81 -31.20 2.60
C ASP A 311 1.37 -30.79 2.25
#